data_AF-S9R6V1-F1
#
_entry.id   AF-S9R6V1-F1
#
_cell.length_a   1.000
_cell.length_b   1.000
_cell.length_c   1.000
_cell.angle_alpha   90.00
_cell.angle_beta   90.00
_cell.angle_gamma   90.00
#
_symmetry.space_group_name_H-M   'P 1'
#
loop_
_entity.id
_entity.type
_entity.pdbx_description
1 polymer ?
#
loop_
_entity_poly.entity_id
_entity_poly.type
_entity_poly.pdbx_seq_one_letter_code
_entity_poly.pdbx_strand_id
1 'polypeptide(L)'
;MTRSSLSASLAALALACGGGSGSAPTDPGSIPFEPERPSPVGAGSTPTYTGSDPDVKAAQHTYATGLDLHRKLVMRTCSGSNGVCHNQKEYPDLHTAGTFLASIGAPCNVQSGNWNGVFDRCERLGDRFRFTEQAIKENEIGWFELIPGETPKLDPKGTRPDAGTPGLHLYVHDAVQVTQPRIFSTGTFVRTFINDAGEVQDLAFASYRTNWWVLEDGRHLFAEVGDYQRDTVEGLVASGIVQGDQNRNGVYGARTGTTVPLVNPGKPEESYLVARLRGSMNQTPIPGTRMPLANQPPSVQDMLALMCFIEGLDPKARQWSLESSIDYTKCSYSANPQALNLAGSGATWSKGVLPILQSNCGGCHGGANPQGGLNLLGSAHDVYQRLMKPSAQQPALALIQPGVPLQSYLWRKISGDGPITGARMPINPLNGNASLPADQLNSIQEWISFNALEN
;
A
#
# COMPACT_ATOMS: atom_id res chain seq x y z
N MET A 1 -50.68 55.74 -35.39
CA MET A 1 -50.10 54.94 -36.48
C MET A 1 -48.58 54.86 -36.26
N THR A 2 -48.11 53.61 -36.02
CA THR A 2 -46.79 53.05 -36.39
C THR A 2 -45.51 53.83 -36.03
N ARG A 3 -44.83 53.43 -34.95
CA ARG A 3 -43.68 52.49 -34.85
C ARG A 3 -42.32 53.18 -35.10
N SER A 4 -41.48 53.32 -34.07
CA SER A 4 -40.22 52.55 -33.98
C SER A 4 -39.56 52.74 -32.61
N SER A 5 -39.13 51.61 -32.05
CA SER A 5 -38.57 51.45 -30.71
C SER A 5 -37.08 51.78 -30.67
N LEU A 6 -36.65 52.28 -29.51
CA LEU A 6 -35.28 52.57 -29.12
C LEU A 6 -34.34 51.35 -29.16
N SER A 7 -33.17 51.60 -29.75
CA SER A 7 -31.83 51.52 -29.15
C SER A 7 -31.24 50.21 -28.61
N ALA A 8 -29.95 50.10 -28.97
CA ALA A 8 -28.82 49.50 -28.25
C ALA A 8 -28.64 47.98 -28.41
N SER A 9 -27.45 47.41 -28.66
CA SER A 9 -26.09 47.93 -28.82
C SER A 9 -25.14 46.75 -29.08
N LEU A 10 -23.95 47.07 -29.60
CA LEU A 10 -22.70 46.30 -29.57
C LEU A 10 -22.56 45.03 -30.45
N ALA A 11 -21.72 45.13 -31.48
CA ALA A 11 -20.35 44.57 -31.44
C ALA A 11 -19.59 44.89 -32.75
N ALA A 12 -18.71 45.87 -32.67
CA ALA A 12 -17.57 46.08 -33.57
C ALA A 12 -16.32 45.54 -32.82
N LEU A 13 -15.20 45.13 -33.39
CA LEU A 13 -14.58 45.43 -34.68
C LEU A 13 -13.44 44.41 -34.88
N ALA A 14 -13.18 44.03 -36.13
CA ALA A 14 -11.99 43.27 -36.52
C ALA A 14 -10.87 44.21 -37.01
N LEU A 15 -9.63 43.71 -36.93
CA LEU A 15 -8.40 44.12 -37.63
C LEU A 15 -7.71 45.46 -37.29
N ALA A 16 -6.45 45.36 -36.83
CA ALA A 16 -5.31 46.01 -37.51
C ALA A 16 -3.97 45.44 -36.98
N CYS A 17 -3.15 44.93 -37.89
CA CYS A 17 -1.73 44.63 -37.70
C CYS A 17 -0.88 45.89 -37.95
N GLY A 18 0.27 46.01 -37.28
CA GLY A 18 1.48 46.60 -37.87
C GLY A 18 2.17 47.71 -37.07
N GLY A 19 3.38 47.41 -36.58
CA GLY A 19 4.48 48.39 -36.50
C GLY A 19 5.09 48.61 -35.11
N GLY A 20 6.40 48.33 -34.99
CA GLY A 20 7.26 48.95 -33.98
C GLY A 20 8.08 47.98 -33.13
N SER A 21 9.22 47.53 -33.65
CA SER A 21 10.31 46.94 -32.89
C SER A 21 10.86 47.96 -31.87
N GLY A 22 10.37 47.88 -30.63
CA GLY A 22 10.95 48.54 -29.47
C GLY A 22 11.39 47.47 -28.48
N SER A 23 12.70 47.30 -28.32
CA SER A 23 13.31 46.47 -27.28
C SER A 23 12.81 46.93 -25.91
N ALA A 24 11.95 46.12 -25.27
CA ALA A 24 11.58 46.31 -23.88
C ALA A 24 12.84 46.18 -23.00
N PRO A 25 13.00 47.02 -21.96
CA PRO A 25 14.13 46.90 -21.04
C PRO A 25 14.09 45.53 -20.37
N THR A 26 15.21 44.82 -20.42
CA THR A 26 15.43 43.53 -19.76
C THR A 26 15.18 43.65 -18.26
N ASP A 27 14.22 42.88 -17.77
CA ASP A 27 13.97 42.65 -16.35
C ASP A 27 15.25 42.05 -15.71
N PRO A 28 15.89 42.71 -14.73
CA PRO A 28 17.18 42.28 -14.17
C PRO A 28 17.07 41.04 -13.26
N GLY A 29 15.92 40.37 -13.21
CA GLY A 29 15.69 39.19 -12.38
C GLY A 29 15.59 37.84 -13.11
N SER A 30 15.76 37.79 -14.44
CA SER A 30 15.65 36.53 -15.18
C SER A 30 16.98 35.77 -15.15
N ILE A 31 17.11 34.83 -14.22
CA ILE A 31 18.16 33.81 -14.27
C ILE A 31 17.89 32.98 -15.54
N PRO A 32 18.82 32.90 -16.51
CA PRO A 32 18.64 32.03 -17.66
C PRO A 32 18.67 30.57 -17.17
N PHE A 33 17.49 30.03 -16.90
CA PHE A 33 17.28 28.62 -16.66
C PHE A 33 16.79 28.02 -17.98
N GLU A 34 17.70 27.37 -18.68
CA GLU A 34 17.36 26.49 -19.79
C GLU A 34 17.23 25.09 -19.19
N PRO A 35 16.00 24.59 -18.94
CA PRO A 35 15.85 23.24 -18.42
C PRO A 35 16.48 22.28 -19.41
N GLU A 36 17.51 21.55 -18.98
CA GLU A 36 17.89 20.30 -19.62
C GLU A 36 16.71 19.35 -19.48
N ARG A 37 15.77 19.42 -20.42
CA ARG A 37 14.73 18.41 -20.56
C ARG A 37 15.41 17.22 -21.24
N PRO A 38 15.57 16.08 -20.55
CA PRO A 38 16.10 14.89 -21.19
C PRO A 38 15.28 14.63 -22.45
N SER A 39 15.95 14.44 -23.58
CA SER A 39 15.26 13.93 -24.76
C SER A 39 14.70 12.57 -24.38
N PRO A 40 13.37 12.33 -24.55
CA PRO A 40 12.83 11.01 -24.32
C PRO A 40 13.65 10.01 -25.12
N VAL A 41 14.09 8.93 -24.47
CA VAL A 41 14.63 7.78 -25.20
C VAL A 41 13.56 7.42 -26.25
N GLY A 42 13.92 7.42 -27.52
CA GLY A 42 12.96 7.30 -28.62
C GLY A 42 12.03 6.11 -28.41
N ALA A 43 10.72 6.31 -28.59
CA ALA A 43 9.71 5.27 -28.41
C ALA A 43 10.05 4.06 -29.29
N GLY A 44 10.45 2.96 -28.66
CA GLY A 44 10.69 1.71 -29.37
C GLY A 44 9.37 1.17 -29.90
N SER A 45 9.32 0.93 -31.22
CA SER A 45 8.19 0.20 -31.83
C SER A 45 8.50 -1.30 -31.82
N THR A 46 7.52 -2.09 -31.39
CA THR A 46 7.62 -3.56 -31.32
C THR A 46 6.72 -4.20 -32.39
N PRO A 47 7.01 -5.44 -32.82
CA PRO A 47 6.15 -6.14 -33.75
C PRO A 47 4.73 -6.31 -33.19
N THR A 48 3.73 -6.11 -34.03
CA THR A 48 2.33 -6.37 -33.68
C THR A 48 2.09 -7.87 -33.53
N TYR A 49 1.41 -8.28 -32.46
CA TYR A 49 0.93 -9.64 -32.29
C TYR A 49 -0.09 -10.01 -33.35
N THR A 50 0.20 -11.08 -34.10
CA THR A 50 -0.62 -11.60 -35.21
C THR A 50 -1.29 -12.95 -34.90
N GLY A 51 -1.13 -13.48 -33.69
CA GLY A 51 -1.77 -14.73 -33.26
C GLY A 51 -3.30 -14.61 -33.19
N SER A 52 -3.99 -15.70 -32.85
CA SER A 52 -5.46 -15.73 -32.85
C SER A 52 -6.12 -15.47 -31.49
N ASP A 53 -5.35 -15.48 -30.39
CA ASP A 53 -5.89 -15.33 -29.03
C ASP A 53 -6.64 -13.98 -28.86
N PRO A 54 -7.92 -14.01 -28.45
CA PRO A 54 -8.74 -12.81 -28.35
C PRO A 54 -8.31 -11.88 -27.21
N ASP A 55 -7.80 -12.40 -26.10
CA ASP A 55 -7.37 -11.61 -24.96
C ASP A 55 -6.07 -10.87 -25.25
N VAL A 56 -5.13 -11.52 -25.94
CA VAL A 56 -3.89 -10.87 -26.39
C VAL A 56 -4.20 -9.74 -27.37
N LYS A 57 -5.11 -9.96 -28.34
CA LYS A 57 -5.52 -8.90 -29.28
C LYS A 57 -6.21 -7.74 -28.58
N ALA A 58 -7.10 -8.03 -27.64
CA ALA A 58 -7.82 -7.01 -26.88
C ALA A 58 -6.86 -6.21 -25.97
N ALA A 59 -5.92 -6.89 -25.29
CA ALA A 59 -4.89 -6.26 -24.50
C ALA A 59 -4.01 -5.35 -25.36
N GLN A 60 -3.50 -5.84 -26.49
CA GLN A 60 -2.69 -5.05 -27.42
C GLN A 60 -3.43 -3.83 -27.98
N HIS A 61 -4.71 -3.98 -28.35
CA HIS A 61 -5.51 -2.86 -28.84
C HIS A 61 -5.78 -1.82 -27.75
N THR A 62 -5.98 -2.26 -26.52
CA THR A 62 -6.30 -1.37 -25.38
C THR A 62 -5.06 -0.71 -24.81
N TYR A 63 -3.94 -1.44 -24.74
CA TYR A 63 -2.71 -1.10 -24.05
C TYR A 63 -1.52 -1.25 -24.99
N ALA A 64 -1.34 -0.26 -25.88
CA ALA A 64 -0.20 -0.27 -26.80
C ALA A 64 1.12 0.06 -26.07
N THR A 65 1.06 0.93 -25.06
CA THR A 65 2.23 1.48 -24.37
C THR A 65 2.08 1.43 -22.84
N GLY A 66 3.18 1.60 -22.10
CA GLY A 66 3.15 1.80 -20.65
C GLY A 66 2.32 3.02 -20.23
N LEU A 67 2.19 4.02 -21.10
CA LEU A 67 1.38 5.21 -20.87
C LEU A 67 -0.12 4.90 -20.97
N ASP A 68 -0.51 4.01 -21.88
CA ASP A 68 -1.87 3.47 -21.92
C ASP A 68 -2.18 2.66 -20.66
N LEU A 69 -1.23 1.85 -20.20
CA LEU A 69 -1.35 1.07 -18.97
C LEU A 69 -1.61 2.00 -17.77
N HIS A 70 -0.84 3.08 -17.64
CA HIS A 70 -1.08 4.08 -16.60
C HIS A 70 -2.49 4.67 -16.68
N ARG A 71 -2.86 5.20 -17.85
CA ARG A 71 -4.12 5.93 -18.03
C ARG A 71 -5.37 5.06 -17.89
N LYS A 72 -5.33 3.83 -18.38
CA LYS A 72 -6.52 2.97 -18.52
C LYS A 72 -6.65 1.94 -17.39
N LEU A 73 -5.54 1.50 -16.80
CA LEU A 73 -5.52 0.57 -15.66
C LEU A 73 -5.18 1.29 -14.35
N VAL A 74 -3.99 1.89 -14.24
CA VAL A 74 -3.47 2.41 -12.96
C VAL A 74 -4.34 3.55 -12.43
N MET A 75 -4.71 4.51 -13.27
CA MET A 75 -5.60 5.61 -12.87
C MET A 75 -6.98 5.10 -12.46
N ARG A 76 -7.55 4.14 -13.18
CA ARG A 76 -8.88 3.61 -12.87
C ARG A 76 -8.91 2.80 -11.58
N THR A 77 -7.84 2.05 -11.31
CA THR A 77 -7.86 1.01 -10.28
C THR A 77 -7.03 1.39 -9.04
N CYS A 78 -5.95 2.15 -9.22
CA CYS A 78 -4.93 2.38 -8.19
C CYS A 78 -4.78 3.84 -7.76
N SER A 79 -5.09 4.87 -8.55
CA SER A 79 -4.74 6.25 -8.17
C SER A 79 -5.72 7.40 -8.52
N GLY A 80 -6.70 7.19 -9.39
CA GLY A 80 -7.48 8.26 -10.03
C GLY A 80 -8.79 8.61 -9.33
N SER A 81 -8.74 9.32 -8.20
CA SER A 81 -9.86 10.02 -7.52
C SER A 81 -11.10 9.21 -7.06
N ASN A 82 -11.76 9.67 -5.99
CA ASN A 82 -12.84 9.01 -5.21
C ASN A 82 -12.39 7.81 -4.37
N GLY A 83 -11.77 8.09 -3.21
CA GLY A 83 -11.53 7.07 -2.18
C GLY A 83 -10.32 6.16 -2.42
N VAL A 84 -9.44 6.52 -3.35
CA VAL A 84 -8.25 5.73 -3.71
C VAL A 84 -6.98 6.29 -3.08
N CYS A 85 -6.24 5.39 -2.41
CA CYS A 85 -5.13 5.64 -1.52
C CYS A 85 -3.80 6.02 -2.19
N HIS A 86 -3.39 5.40 -3.31
CA HIS A 86 -2.07 5.59 -3.95
C HIS A 86 -1.96 6.88 -4.78
N ASN A 87 -2.07 8.00 -4.07
CA ASN A 87 -1.92 9.37 -4.53
C ASN A 87 -0.82 10.07 -3.70
N GLN A 88 -0.64 11.39 -3.87
CA GLN A 88 0.40 12.19 -3.21
C GLN A 88 0.54 12.00 -1.68
N LYS A 89 -0.49 11.50 -0.98
CA LYS A 89 -0.48 11.29 0.47
C LYS A 89 -0.12 9.88 0.93
N GLU A 90 -0.05 8.90 0.02
CA GLU A 90 0.33 7.53 0.38
C GLU A 90 1.31 6.94 -0.61
N TYR A 91 2.24 6.13 -0.08
CA TYR A 91 3.17 5.38 -0.91
C TYR A 91 2.53 4.05 -1.38
N PRO A 92 2.86 3.57 -2.59
CA PRO A 92 3.43 4.35 -3.68
C PRO A 92 2.46 5.41 -4.18
N ASP A 93 3.00 6.51 -4.67
CA ASP A 93 2.22 7.46 -5.42
C ASP A 93 2.13 7.01 -6.88
N LEU A 94 0.92 6.79 -7.39
CA LEU A 94 0.68 6.30 -8.76
C LEU A 94 -0.21 7.26 -9.59
N HIS A 95 -0.45 8.48 -9.10
CA HIS A 95 -1.43 9.40 -9.71
C HIS A 95 -0.98 10.04 -11.03
N THR A 96 0.30 10.00 -11.36
CA THR A 96 0.81 10.49 -12.65
C THR A 96 1.61 9.41 -13.37
N ALA A 97 1.76 9.57 -14.68
CA ALA A 97 2.63 8.71 -15.46
C ALA A 97 4.08 8.75 -14.95
N GLY A 98 4.56 9.92 -14.50
CA GLY A 98 5.89 10.08 -13.93
C GLY A 98 6.06 9.33 -12.60
N THR A 99 5.07 9.40 -11.71
CA THR A 99 5.14 8.68 -10.42
C THR A 99 4.94 7.17 -10.60
N PHE A 100 4.14 6.73 -11.57
CA PHE A 100 4.11 5.33 -11.99
C PHE A 100 5.44 4.86 -12.59
N LEU A 101 6.07 5.65 -13.45
CA LEU A 101 7.41 5.33 -13.98
C LEU A 101 8.44 5.23 -12.84
N ALA A 102 8.37 6.12 -11.85
CA ALA A 102 9.23 6.10 -10.67
C ALA A 102 9.01 4.87 -9.77
N SER A 103 7.93 4.09 -9.95
CA SER A 103 7.71 2.84 -9.23
C SER A 103 8.62 1.69 -9.68
N ILE A 104 9.21 1.81 -10.88
CA ILE A 104 10.12 0.81 -11.44
C ILE A 104 11.42 0.81 -10.64
N GLY A 105 11.74 -0.32 -10.01
CA GLY A 105 12.90 -0.48 -9.13
C GLY A 105 12.76 0.20 -7.76
N ALA A 106 11.67 0.93 -7.50
CA ALA A 106 11.45 1.57 -6.21
C ALA A 106 11.24 0.52 -5.10
N PRO A 107 11.50 0.85 -3.82
CA PRO A 107 11.19 -0.02 -2.71
C PRO A 107 9.71 -0.44 -2.73
N CYS A 108 9.37 -1.66 -2.31
CA CYS A 108 7.97 -2.02 -2.18
C CYS A 108 7.26 -1.23 -1.06
N ASN A 109 5.92 -1.32 -1.04
CA ASN A 109 5.10 -0.55 -0.13
C ASN A 109 5.06 -1.16 1.27
N VAL A 110 5.36 -0.33 2.27
CA VAL A 110 5.16 -0.64 3.68
C VAL A 110 4.21 0.39 4.28
N GLN A 111 2.99 -0.04 4.62
CA GLN A 111 1.95 0.86 5.13
C GLN A 111 2.25 1.26 6.58
N SER A 112 2.27 2.56 6.84
CA SER A 112 2.42 3.09 8.20
C SER A 112 1.28 2.60 9.12
N GLY A 113 1.62 2.20 10.34
CA GLY A 113 0.66 1.85 11.39
C GLY A 113 0.09 0.43 11.35
N ASN A 114 0.29 -0.35 10.28
CA ASN A 114 -0.10 -1.77 10.22
C ASN A 114 1.12 -2.68 10.06
N TRP A 115 1.89 -2.82 11.15
CA TRP A 115 3.10 -3.63 11.18
C TRP A 115 2.85 -5.12 10.89
N ASN A 116 1.72 -5.69 11.34
CA ASN A 116 1.37 -7.10 11.07
C ASN A 116 1.22 -7.44 9.57
N GLY A 117 0.99 -6.43 8.72
CA GLY A 117 0.81 -6.61 7.28
C GLY A 117 2.09 -6.48 6.46
N VAL A 118 3.25 -6.23 7.09
CA VAL A 118 4.51 -6.02 6.35
C VAL A 118 5.11 -7.35 5.92
N PHE A 119 5.42 -7.44 4.63
CA PHE A 119 6.09 -8.61 4.06
C PHE A 119 7.59 -8.54 4.34
N ASP A 120 8.22 -9.60 4.86
CA ASP A 120 9.66 -9.59 5.21
C ASP A 120 10.54 -9.10 4.04
N ARG A 121 10.26 -9.55 2.81
CA ARG A 121 11.05 -9.13 1.63
C ARG A 121 10.87 -7.64 1.28
N CYS A 122 9.97 -6.93 1.96
CA CYS A 122 9.81 -5.49 1.87
C CYS A 122 10.60 -4.69 2.89
N GLU A 123 11.15 -5.37 3.88
CA GLU A 123 11.98 -4.73 4.88
C GLU A 123 13.30 -4.29 4.24
N ARG A 124 13.76 -3.13 4.68
CA ARG A 124 15.01 -2.53 4.23
C ARG A 124 16.00 -2.65 5.36
N LEU A 125 17.29 -2.43 5.08
CA LEU A 125 18.24 -2.23 6.16
C LEU A 125 17.80 -1.03 6.99
N GLY A 126 17.58 -1.26 8.28
CA GLY A 126 17.22 -0.24 9.24
C GLY A 126 18.34 0.78 9.40
N ASP A 127 17.96 2.00 9.79
CA ASP A 127 18.93 2.98 10.26
C ASP A 127 19.64 2.42 11.50
N ARG A 128 20.86 2.90 11.77
CA ARG A 128 21.64 2.47 12.92
C ARG A 128 21.52 3.45 14.06
N PHE A 129 21.63 2.93 15.27
CA PHE A 129 21.69 3.68 16.51
C PHE A 129 23.05 3.50 17.19
N ARG A 130 23.60 4.59 17.72
CA ARG A 130 24.74 4.57 18.65
C ARG A 130 24.59 5.52 19.79
N PHE A 131 25.32 5.24 20.86
CA PHE A 131 25.62 6.20 21.91
C PHE A 131 26.88 6.98 21.55
N THR A 132 26.78 8.30 21.40
CA THR A 132 27.91 9.15 20.98
C THR A 132 29.06 9.13 21.99
N GLU A 133 28.74 9.15 23.29
CA GLU A 133 29.74 9.21 24.35
C GLU A 133 30.16 7.83 24.87
N GLN A 134 29.62 6.74 24.33
CA GLN A 134 29.95 5.38 24.77
C GLN A 134 30.67 4.62 23.64
N ALA A 135 31.68 3.84 24.00
CA ALA A 135 32.37 2.94 23.07
C ALA A 135 31.54 1.66 22.82
N ILE A 136 30.28 1.83 22.42
CA ILE A 136 29.33 0.76 22.12
C ILE A 136 29.16 0.69 20.61
N LYS A 137 29.18 -0.52 20.05
CA LYS A 137 29.00 -0.75 18.62
C LYS A 137 27.63 -0.19 18.16
N GLU A 138 27.59 0.41 16.96
CA GLU A 138 26.35 0.76 16.28
C GLU A 138 25.46 -0.47 16.06
N ASN A 139 24.16 -0.34 16.32
CA ASN A 139 23.19 -1.43 16.13
C ASN A 139 22.09 -0.98 15.19
N GLU A 140 21.63 -1.89 14.33
CA GLU A 140 20.49 -1.64 13.46
C GLU A 140 19.20 -1.54 14.28
N ILE A 141 18.38 -0.56 13.92
CA ILE A 141 17.05 -0.36 14.47
C ILE A 141 16.10 -1.33 13.76
N GLY A 142 15.53 -2.25 14.52
CA GLY A 142 14.42 -3.09 14.07
C GLY A 142 13.17 -2.26 13.93
N TRP A 143 12.68 -1.74 15.06
CA TRP A 143 11.52 -0.87 15.11
C TRP A 143 11.58 0.08 16.30
N PHE A 144 10.70 1.07 16.32
CA PHE A 144 10.55 2.00 17.43
C PHE A 144 9.09 2.29 17.75
N GLU A 145 8.84 2.79 18.94
CA GLU A 145 7.52 3.20 19.40
C GLU A 145 7.65 4.39 20.36
N LEU A 146 6.83 5.41 20.14
CA LEU A 146 6.70 6.53 21.08
C LEU A 146 5.40 6.34 21.85
N ILE A 147 5.51 6.02 23.14
CA ILE A 147 4.35 5.91 24.02
C ILE A 147 4.03 7.30 24.56
N PRO A 148 2.84 7.88 24.27
CA PRO A 148 2.51 9.23 24.69
C PRO A 148 2.44 9.36 26.22
N GLY A 149 2.95 10.48 26.72
CA GLY A 149 2.92 10.84 28.14
C GLY A 149 4.27 11.30 28.65
N GLU A 150 4.29 11.85 29.86
CA GLU A 150 5.54 12.19 30.55
C GLU A 150 6.16 10.92 31.13
N THR A 151 7.47 10.72 30.91
CA THR A 151 8.17 9.61 31.54
C THR A 151 8.13 9.77 33.07
N PRO A 152 7.66 8.75 33.83
CA PRO A 152 7.62 8.82 35.28
C PRO A 152 9.03 8.89 35.87
N LYS A 153 9.14 9.19 37.17
CA LYS A 153 10.44 9.14 37.86
C LYS A 153 10.95 7.70 37.91
N LEU A 154 12.06 7.43 37.23
CA LEU A 154 12.73 6.13 37.17
C LEU A 154 14.00 6.11 38.03
N ASP A 155 14.25 4.96 38.67
CA ASP A 155 15.42 4.70 39.53
C ASP A 155 15.94 3.28 39.28
N PRO A 156 17.24 3.09 38.92
CA PRO A 156 17.82 1.76 38.72
C PRO A 156 17.68 0.81 39.92
N LYS A 157 17.53 1.35 41.14
CA LYS A 157 17.31 0.59 42.38
C LYS A 157 15.83 0.46 42.78
N GLY A 158 14.93 1.09 42.03
CA GLY A 158 13.50 1.16 42.33
C GLY A 158 12.67 0.90 41.08
N THR A 159 11.88 1.90 40.68
CA THR A 159 11.00 1.80 39.50
C THR A 159 11.82 1.82 38.22
N ARG A 160 11.78 0.70 37.48
CA ARG A 160 12.40 0.55 36.16
C ARG A 160 11.33 0.70 35.07
N PRO A 161 11.71 1.17 33.86
CA PRO A 161 10.79 1.21 32.75
C PRO A 161 10.51 -0.21 32.23
N ASP A 162 9.30 -0.39 31.70
CA ASP A 162 8.82 -1.59 31.02
C ASP A 162 8.32 -1.22 29.61
N ALA A 163 7.75 -2.18 28.88
CA ALA A 163 7.24 -1.97 27.53
C ALA A 163 6.04 -1.01 27.42
N GLY A 164 5.36 -0.68 28.52
CA GLY A 164 4.21 0.24 28.54
C GLY A 164 4.53 1.63 29.11
N THR A 165 5.79 1.86 29.52
CA THR A 165 6.19 3.11 30.16
C THR A 165 6.17 4.27 29.16
N PRO A 166 5.56 5.44 29.46
CA PRO A 166 5.60 6.58 28.56
C PRO A 166 7.04 7.04 28.24
N GLY A 167 7.35 7.18 26.96
CA GLY A 167 8.70 7.51 26.48
C GLY A 167 8.98 6.93 25.08
N LEU A 168 10.24 7.01 24.66
CA LEU A 168 10.68 6.48 23.36
C LEU A 168 11.28 5.09 23.55
N HIS A 169 10.72 4.11 22.85
CA HIS A 169 11.16 2.73 22.84
C HIS A 169 11.85 2.45 21.51
N LEU A 170 13.04 1.86 21.56
CA LEU A 170 13.82 1.48 20.40
C LEU A 170 14.24 0.02 20.54
N TYR A 171 13.90 -0.78 19.53
CA TYR A 171 14.23 -2.19 19.49
C TYR A 171 15.32 -2.40 18.45
N VAL A 172 16.48 -2.89 18.89
CA VAL A 172 17.67 -3.05 18.05
C VAL A 172 17.97 -4.52 17.78
N HIS A 173 18.66 -4.78 16.66
CA HIS A 173 18.97 -6.14 16.21
C HIS A 173 19.89 -6.89 17.17
N ASP A 174 21.04 -6.31 17.49
CA ASP A 174 22.06 -6.91 18.34
C ASP A 174 21.92 -6.40 19.79
N ALA A 175 22.18 -7.27 20.76
CA ALA A 175 22.09 -6.90 22.17
C ALA A 175 23.20 -5.92 22.57
N VAL A 176 22.81 -4.75 23.04
CA VAL A 176 23.69 -3.71 23.54
C VAL A 176 24.23 -4.10 24.92
N GLN A 177 25.55 -4.23 25.01
CA GLN A 177 26.23 -4.56 26.27
C GLN A 177 26.58 -3.30 27.04
N VAL A 178 26.07 -3.19 28.26
CA VAL A 178 26.32 -2.04 29.14
C VAL A 178 26.70 -2.47 30.54
N THR A 179 27.53 -1.68 31.20
CA THR A 179 27.92 -1.89 32.60
C THR A 179 26.87 -1.39 33.58
N GLN A 180 26.06 -0.41 33.18
CA GLN A 180 24.96 0.13 33.96
C GLN A 180 23.68 0.15 33.11
N PRO A 181 22.52 -0.23 33.67
CA PRO A 181 21.27 -0.32 32.91
C PRO A 181 20.70 1.05 32.54
N ARG A 182 21.17 2.14 33.15
CA ARG A 182 20.78 3.53 32.85
C ARG A 182 22.03 4.34 32.55
N ILE A 183 22.03 5.04 31.42
CA ILE A 183 23.18 5.79 30.91
C ILE A 183 22.70 7.15 30.43
N PHE A 184 23.29 8.22 30.92
CA PHE A 184 23.07 9.55 30.36
C PHE A 184 23.97 9.74 29.14
N SER A 185 23.39 9.80 27.94
CA SER A 185 24.14 9.86 26.68
C SER A 185 23.28 10.45 25.55
N THR A 186 23.94 10.87 24.48
CA THR A 186 23.34 11.25 23.22
C THR A 186 23.18 10.01 22.34
N GLY A 187 21.94 9.56 22.16
CA GLY A 187 21.60 8.57 21.16
C GLY A 187 21.59 9.22 19.77
N THR A 188 22.34 8.66 18.82
CA THR A 188 22.48 9.19 17.46
C THR A 188 21.99 8.18 16.45
N PHE A 189 21.15 8.67 15.54
CA PHE A 189 20.56 7.92 14.44
C PHE A 189 21.38 8.16 13.18
N VAL A 190 21.86 7.07 12.59
CA VAL A 190 22.80 7.07 11.48
C VAL A 190 22.17 6.35 10.31
N ARG A 191 22.07 7.03 9.17
CA ARG A 191 21.61 6.46 7.91
C ARG A 191 22.79 6.16 7.02
N THR A 192 22.82 4.97 6.44
CA THR A 192 23.74 4.64 5.36
C THR A 192 23.07 4.85 4.01
N PHE A 193 23.79 5.50 3.11
CA PHE A 193 23.38 5.68 1.72
C PHE A 193 24.59 5.51 0.81
N ILE A 194 24.31 5.26 -0.47
CA ILE A 194 25.35 5.18 -1.50
C ILE A 194 25.27 6.49 -2.28
N ASN A 195 26.38 7.21 -2.40
CA ASN A 195 26.43 8.44 -3.19
C ASN A 195 26.47 8.14 -4.70
N ASP A 196 26.42 9.17 -5.53
CA ASP A 196 26.46 9.04 -7.00
C ASP A 196 27.75 8.37 -7.52
N ALA A 197 28.82 8.38 -6.71
CA ALA A 197 30.09 7.71 -7.00
C ALA A 197 30.10 6.22 -6.61
N GLY A 198 29.02 5.69 -6.05
CA GLY A 198 28.94 4.31 -5.59
C GLY A 198 29.60 4.06 -4.23
N GLU A 199 29.99 5.11 -3.51
CA GLU A 199 30.63 5.01 -2.21
C GLU A 199 29.60 4.97 -1.10
N VAL A 200 29.84 4.11 -0.11
CA VAL A 200 29.02 4.02 1.10
C VAL A 200 29.33 5.21 2.00
N GLN A 201 28.30 5.97 2.35
CA GLN A 201 28.36 7.15 3.20
C GLN A 201 27.42 6.98 4.40
N ASP A 202 27.83 7.50 5.54
CA ASP A 202 27.05 7.51 6.77
C ASP A 202 26.68 8.95 7.15
N LEU A 203 25.40 9.19 7.39
CA LEU A 203 24.87 10.47 7.84
C LEU A 203 24.20 10.31 9.21
N ALA A 204 24.77 10.98 10.22
CA ALA A 204 24.05 11.23 11.47
C ALA A 204 22.97 12.29 11.21
N PHE A 205 21.71 11.87 11.08
CA PHE A 205 20.62 12.77 10.70
C PHE A 205 19.77 13.25 11.88
N ALA A 206 19.81 12.54 13.00
CA ALA A 206 19.11 12.93 14.21
C ALA A 206 19.87 12.49 15.46
N SER A 207 19.63 13.19 16.57
CA SER A 207 20.19 12.83 17.85
C SER A 207 19.27 13.23 19.00
N TYR A 208 19.33 12.49 20.09
CA TYR A 208 18.52 12.75 21.27
C TYR A 208 19.31 12.45 22.54
N ARG A 209 19.52 13.48 23.35
CA ARG A 209 20.28 13.40 24.60
C ARG A 209 19.32 13.26 25.78
N THR A 210 19.41 12.13 26.48
CA THR A 210 18.58 11.83 27.65
C THR A 210 19.23 10.73 28.49
N ASN A 211 18.52 10.28 29.53
CA ASN A 211 18.81 9.01 30.16
C ASN A 211 18.23 7.88 29.30
N TRP A 212 19.12 7.03 28.84
CA TRP A 212 18.80 5.81 28.12
C TRP A 212 18.88 4.62 29.04
N TRP A 213 17.92 3.73 28.90
CA TRP A 213 17.84 2.47 29.60
C TRP A 213 18.07 1.32 28.63
N VAL A 214 18.86 0.35 29.03
CA VAL A 214 19.02 -0.93 28.33
C VAL A 214 18.28 -1.98 29.13
N LEU A 215 17.22 -2.55 28.57
CA LEU A 215 16.37 -3.53 29.24
C LEU A 215 16.88 -4.96 29.01
N GLU A 216 16.20 -5.94 29.61
CA GLU A 216 16.79 -7.22 30.01
C GLU A 216 17.47 -8.03 28.90
N ASP A 217 16.99 -7.98 27.67
CA ASP A 217 17.58 -8.71 26.53
C ASP A 217 18.70 -7.92 25.81
N GLY A 218 18.99 -6.69 26.25
CA GLY A 218 19.92 -5.76 25.62
C GLY A 218 19.43 -5.19 24.30
N ARG A 219 18.27 -5.62 23.80
CA ARG A 219 17.72 -5.22 22.49
C ARG A 219 16.64 -4.18 22.62
N HIS A 220 16.00 -4.06 23.78
CA HIS A 220 15.06 -3.00 24.05
C HIS A 220 15.75 -1.84 24.78
N LEU A 221 15.90 -0.72 24.08
CA LEU A 221 16.38 0.55 24.61
C LEU A 221 15.19 1.47 24.89
N PHE A 222 15.20 2.13 26.04
CA PHE A 222 14.17 3.10 26.43
C PHE A 222 14.80 4.46 26.72
N ALA A 223 14.30 5.50 26.06
CA ALA A 223 14.73 6.88 26.27
C ALA A 223 13.69 7.63 27.10
N GLU A 224 14.13 8.24 28.21
CA GLU A 224 13.27 9.12 29.01
C GLU A 224 12.88 10.34 28.19
N VAL A 225 11.58 10.66 28.15
CA VAL A 225 11.00 11.81 27.47
C VAL A 225 10.32 12.70 28.50
N GLY A 226 11.00 13.80 28.85
CA GLY A 226 10.40 14.85 29.68
C GLY A 226 9.45 15.74 28.88
N ASP A 227 8.58 16.46 29.57
CA ASP A 227 7.61 17.37 28.95
C ASP A 227 8.23 18.40 28.01
N TYR A 228 9.38 18.95 28.40
CA TYR A 228 10.12 19.93 27.60
C TYR A 228 10.79 19.33 26.34
N GLN A 229 10.80 18.01 26.20
CA GLN A 229 11.45 17.29 25.09
C GLN A 229 10.45 16.68 24.09
N ARG A 230 9.14 16.77 24.35
CA ARG A 230 8.10 16.14 23.51
C ARG A 230 8.23 16.52 22.04
N ASP A 231 8.26 17.82 21.74
CA ASP A 231 8.39 18.32 20.36
C ASP A 231 9.69 17.84 19.67
N THR A 232 10.77 17.69 20.44
CA THR A 232 12.05 17.18 19.92
C THR A 232 11.93 15.71 19.53
N VAL A 233 11.28 14.90 20.37
CA VAL A 233 11.09 13.46 20.10
C VAL A 233 10.05 13.24 19.01
N GLU A 234 9.00 14.04 18.95
CA GLU A 234 8.02 14.04 17.86
C GLU A 234 8.69 14.37 16.51
N GLY A 235 9.56 15.39 16.48
CA GLY A 235 10.38 15.70 15.30
C GLY A 235 11.34 14.55 14.93
N LEU A 236 11.94 13.89 15.92
CA LEU A 236 12.78 12.71 15.70
C LEU A 236 11.99 11.57 15.07
N VAL A 237 10.82 11.19 15.60
CA VAL A 237 10.03 10.10 15.01
C VAL A 237 9.47 10.48 13.64
N ALA A 238 9.20 11.76 13.40
CA ALA A 238 8.77 12.30 12.11
C ALA A 238 9.92 12.43 11.08
N SER A 239 11.18 12.23 11.48
CA SER A 239 12.35 12.31 10.57
C SER A 239 12.44 11.18 9.55
N GLY A 240 11.54 10.19 9.64
CA GLY A 240 11.44 9.08 8.70
C GLY A 240 12.52 8.02 8.93
N ILE A 241 12.71 7.60 10.19
CA ILE A 241 13.62 6.51 10.57
C ILE A 241 13.23 5.24 9.78
N VAL A 242 14.20 4.66 9.07
CA VAL A 242 14.03 3.38 8.38
C VAL A 242 14.15 2.26 9.42
N GLN A 243 13.15 1.40 9.44
CA GLN A 243 13.02 0.28 10.37
C GLN A 243 13.39 -1.04 9.66
N GLY A 244 14.22 -1.87 10.29
CA GLY A 244 14.75 -3.11 9.74
C GLY A 244 13.88 -4.36 9.96
N ASP A 245 13.01 -4.33 10.97
CA ASP A 245 12.04 -5.39 11.33
C ASP A 245 10.70 -4.71 11.58
N GLN A 246 10.00 -4.37 10.49
CA GLN A 246 8.80 -3.55 10.54
C GLN A 246 7.56 -4.34 10.96
N ASN A 247 7.52 -5.65 10.71
CA ASN A 247 6.44 -6.49 11.23
C ASN A 247 6.69 -7.05 12.62
N ARG A 248 7.85 -6.74 13.23
CA ARG A 248 8.18 -7.07 14.62
C ARG A 248 8.19 -8.58 14.87
N ASN A 249 8.54 -9.37 13.86
CA ASN A 249 8.56 -10.82 13.96
C ASN A 249 9.97 -11.38 14.29
N GLY A 250 10.97 -10.49 14.40
CA GLY A 250 12.37 -10.83 14.69
C GLY A 250 13.18 -11.25 13.45
N VAL A 251 12.57 -11.29 12.27
CA VAL A 251 13.23 -11.49 10.98
C VAL A 251 13.52 -10.12 10.39
N TYR A 252 14.78 -9.87 10.05
CA TYR A 252 15.18 -8.65 9.36
C TYR A 252 15.32 -8.98 7.88
N GLY A 253 14.25 -8.80 7.11
CA GLY A 253 14.14 -9.35 5.75
C GLY A 253 15.26 -8.93 4.79
N ALA A 254 15.77 -7.71 4.94
CA ALA A 254 16.92 -7.23 4.17
C ALA A 254 18.24 -7.98 4.45
N ARG A 255 18.35 -8.68 5.59
CA ARG A 255 19.52 -9.49 5.97
C ARG A 255 19.40 -10.94 5.56
N THR A 256 18.17 -11.46 5.46
CA THR A 256 17.90 -12.89 5.26
C THR A 256 17.61 -13.25 3.81
N GLY A 257 17.30 -12.28 2.96
CA GLY A 257 17.00 -12.53 1.56
C GLY A 257 17.06 -11.31 0.65
N THR A 258 16.66 -11.51 -0.60
CA THR A 258 16.59 -10.43 -1.59
C THR A 258 15.31 -9.63 -1.39
N THR A 259 15.48 -8.33 -1.17
CA THR A 259 14.38 -7.38 -1.10
C THR A 259 13.64 -7.33 -2.43
N VAL A 260 12.33 -7.07 -2.37
CA VAL A 260 11.48 -7.01 -3.54
C VAL A 260 11.16 -5.56 -3.90
N PRO A 261 11.38 -5.13 -5.15
CA PRO A 261 10.95 -3.79 -5.57
C PRO A 261 9.45 -3.77 -5.85
N LEU A 262 8.88 -2.57 -5.91
CA LEU A 262 7.48 -2.37 -6.24
C LEU A 262 7.15 -2.91 -7.64
N VAL A 263 7.93 -2.52 -8.64
CA VAL A 263 7.97 -3.11 -9.98
C VAL A 263 9.39 -3.60 -10.25
N ASN A 264 9.55 -4.88 -10.56
CA ASN A 264 10.85 -5.53 -10.80
C ASN A 264 11.08 -5.68 -12.31
N PRO A 265 11.97 -4.88 -12.93
CA PRO A 265 12.21 -4.93 -14.37
C PRO A 265 12.51 -6.35 -14.88
N GLY A 266 11.77 -6.79 -15.89
CA GLY A 266 11.91 -8.10 -16.51
C GLY A 266 11.34 -9.26 -15.69
N LYS A 267 10.85 -9.01 -14.48
CA LYS A 267 10.43 -10.05 -13.53
C LYS A 267 9.06 -9.78 -12.90
N PRO A 268 7.96 -9.97 -13.65
CA PRO A 268 6.62 -9.65 -13.17
C PRO A 268 6.20 -10.44 -11.91
N GLU A 269 6.49 -11.74 -11.80
CA GLU A 269 6.13 -12.52 -10.58
C GLU A 269 6.96 -12.14 -9.34
N GLU A 270 8.11 -11.48 -9.53
CA GLU A 270 8.94 -10.93 -8.46
C GLU A 270 8.67 -9.42 -8.27
N SER A 271 7.55 -8.88 -8.77
CA SER A 271 7.14 -7.49 -8.54
C SER A 271 6.12 -7.42 -7.42
N TYR A 272 6.36 -6.57 -6.41
CA TYR A 272 5.43 -6.46 -5.29
C TYR A 272 4.05 -5.94 -5.70
N LEU A 273 3.97 -5.03 -6.68
CA LEU A 273 2.70 -4.55 -7.24
C LEU A 273 1.85 -5.72 -7.77
N VAL A 274 2.46 -6.61 -8.56
CA VAL A 274 1.79 -7.80 -9.09
C VAL A 274 1.37 -8.73 -7.95
N ALA A 275 2.24 -8.93 -6.95
CA ALA A 275 1.90 -9.76 -5.80
C ALA A 275 0.73 -9.19 -5.00
N ARG A 276 0.63 -7.86 -4.82
CA ARG A 276 -0.54 -7.20 -4.21
C ARG A 276 -1.80 -7.37 -5.05
N LEU A 277 -1.69 -7.41 -6.37
CA LEU A 277 -2.81 -7.68 -7.28
C LEU A 277 -3.17 -9.17 -7.38
N ARG A 278 -2.32 -10.10 -6.93
CA ARG A 278 -2.59 -11.56 -7.00
C ARG A 278 -2.80 -12.21 -5.64
N GLY A 279 -2.41 -11.55 -4.54
CA GLY A 279 -2.42 -12.09 -3.18
C GLY A 279 -1.25 -13.04 -2.89
N SER A 280 -0.35 -13.25 -3.85
CA SER A 280 0.79 -14.15 -3.73
C SER A 280 1.96 -13.68 -4.59
N MET A 281 3.18 -14.07 -4.20
CA MET A 281 4.41 -13.86 -4.93
C MET A 281 5.07 -15.21 -5.17
N ASN A 282 5.35 -15.58 -6.42
CA ASN A 282 5.82 -16.92 -6.78
C ASN A 282 4.98 -18.03 -6.11
N GLN A 283 3.64 -17.91 -6.20
CA GLN A 283 2.67 -18.84 -5.60
C GLN A 283 2.67 -18.92 -4.06
N THR A 284 3.52 -18.14 -3.38
CA THR A 284 3.52 -18.05 -1.92
C THR A 284 2.64 -16.88 -1.50
N PRO A 285 1.63 -17.08 -0.61
CA PRO A 285 0.81 -15.99 -0.10
C PRO A 285 1.68 -14.88 0.49
N ILE A 286 1.33 -13.62 0.23
CA ILE A 286 1.98 -12.48 0.87
C ILE A 286 1.06 -11.88 1.94
N PRO A 287 1.61 -11.29 3.03
CA PRO A 287 0.81 -10.65 4.06
C PRO A 287 -0.03 -9.48 3.53
N GLY A 288 -1.16 -9.25 4.20
CA GLY A 288 -2.10 -8.17 3.91
C GLY A 288 -3.11 -8.50 2.79
N THR A 289 -4.10 -7.63 2.65
CA THR A 289 -5.18 -7.82 1.69
C THR A 289 -4.77 -7.53 0.26
N ARG A 290 -5.34 -8.27 -0.66
CA ARG A 290 -5.15 -8.03 -2.08
C ARG A 290 -5.70 -6.65 -2.47
N MET A 291 -5.01 -6.00 -3.42
CA MET A 291 -5.41 -4.74 -4.02
C MET A 291 -6.05 -4.99 -5.38
N PRO A 292 -6.92 -4.09 -5.88
CA PRO A 292 -7.44 -2.87 -5.25
C PRO A 292 -8.50 -3.13 -4.17
N LEU A 293 -8.56 -2.30 -3.10
CA LEU A 293 -9.60 -2.43 -2.06
C LEU A 293 -10.92 -1.77 -2.42
N ALA A 294 -10.87 -0.64 -3.11
CA ALA A 294 -12.05 0.22 -3.35
C ALA A 294 -12.58 0.17 -4.79
N ASN A 295 -11.87 -0.50 -5.71
CA ASN A 295 -12.17 -0.49 -7.14
C ASN A 295 -12.33 -1.90 -7.71
N GLN A 296 -12.88 -1.98 -8.92
CA GLN A 296 -12.90 -3.26 -9.61
C GLN A 296 -11.48 -3.77 -9.88
N PRO A 297 -11.27 -5.07 -9.65
CA PRO A 297 -9.99 -5.73 -9.87
C PRO A 297 -9.64 -5.75 -11.36
N PRO A 298 -8.34 -5.80 -11.71
CA PRO A 298 -7.92 -5.89 -13.09
C PRO A 298 -8.49 -7.11 -13.81
N SER A 299 -8.89 -6.96 -15.07
CA SER A 299 -9.28 -8.08 -15.93
C SER A 299 -8.08 -8.92 -16.38
N VAL A 300 -8.34 -10.02 -17.10
CA VAL A 300 -7.28 -10.82 -17.74
C VAL A 300 -6.42 -9.97 -18.69
N GLN A 301 -7.05 -9.10 -19.48
CA GLN A 301 -6.34 -8.24 -20.43
C GLN A 301 -5.53 -7.16 -19.73
N ASP A 302 -6.05 -6.61 -18.63
CA ASP A 302 -5.34 -5.64 -17.79
C ASP A 302 -4.08 -6.27 -17.18
N MET A 303 -4.22 -7.47 -16.61
CA MET A 303 -3.10 -8.22 -16.06
C MET A 303 -2.12 -8.59 -17.15
N LEU A 304 -2.56 -9.09 -18.30
CA LEU A 304 -1.68 -9.43 -19.41
C LEU A 304 -0.83 -8.23 -19.82
N ALA A 305 -1.45 -7.06 -20.01
CA ALA A 305 -0.73 -5.84 -20.35
C ALA A 305 0.32 -5.44 -19.28
N LEU A 306 -0.04 -5.54 -17.99
CA LEU A 306 0.88 -5.26 -16.88
C LEU A 306 2.05 -6.25 -16.86
N MET A 307 1.77 -7.55 -16.98
CA MET A 307 2.81 -8.60 -16.94
C MET A 307 3.77 -8.45 -18.13
N CYS A 308 3.24 -8.24 -19.34
CA CYS A 308 4.05 -8.04 -20.54
C CYS A 308 4.84 -6.72 -20.51
N PHE A 309 4.26 -5.65 -19.96
CA PHE A 309 4.99 -4.39 -19.75
C PHE A 309 6.20 -4.63 -18.85
N ILE A 310 6.01 -5.27 -17.69
CA ILE A 310 7.10 -5.53 -16.73
C ILE A 310 8.14 -6.49 -17.31
N GLU A 311 7.72 -7.59 -17.93
CA GLU A 311 8.62 -8.56 -18.59
C GLU A 311 9.49 -7.92 -19.68
N GLY A 312 8.95 -6.92 -20.39
CA GLY A 312 9.67 -6.17 -21.42
C GLY A 312 10.65 -5.12 -20.90
N LEU A 313 10.66 -4.80 -19.61
CA LEU A 313 11.61 -3.84 -19.03
C LEU A 313 13.02 -4.47 -18.94
N ASP A 314 14.01 -3.83 -19.57
CA ASP A 314 15.41 -4.24 -19.40
C ASP A 314 15.91 -3.90 -17.98
N PRO A 315 16.32 -4.89 -17.16
CA PRO A 315 16.86 -4.65 -15.82
C PRO A 315 18.20 -3.92 -15.81
N LYS A 316 18.90 -3.82 -16.95
CA LYS A 316 20.17 -3.09 -17.08
C LYS A 316 19.98 -1.67 -17.61
N ALA A 317 18.76 -1.29 -17.99
CA ALA A 317 18.49 0.05 -18.47
C ALA A 317 18.67 1.08 -17.34
N ARG A 318 19.27 2.22 -17.67
CA ARG A 318 19.41 3.35 -16.73
C ARG A 318 18.14 4.19 -16.62
N GLN A 319 17.29 4.12 -17.65
CA GLN A 319 16.03 4.86 -17.75
C GLN A 319 15.03 4.01 -18.54
N TRP A 320 13.75 4.12 -18.19
CA TRP A 320 12.64 3.50 -18.89
C TRP A 320 11.72 4.58 -19.46
N SER A 321 10.98 4.24 -20.51
CA SER A 321 10.00 5.13 -21.16
C SER A 321 8.65 4.43 -21.19
N LEU A 322 7.60 5.14 -20.77
CA LEU A 322 6.23 4.64 -20.85
C LEU A 322 5.64 4.73 -22.26
N GLU A 323 6.27 5.49 -23.16
CA GLU A 323 5.89 5.65 -24.56
C GLU A 323 6.32 4.46 -25.43
N SER A 324 7.22 3.62 -24.92
CA SER A 324 7.65 2.40 -25.62
C SER A 324 6.50 1.40 -25.74
N SER A 325 6.44 0.72 -26.90
CA SER A 325 5.39 -0.27 -27.19
C SER A 325 5.58 -1.53 -26.34
N ILE A 326 4.48 -2.10 -25.84
CA ILE A 326 4.50 -3.39 -25.14
C ILE A 326 4.63 -4.51 -26.17
N ASP A 327 5.64 -5.39 -26.03
CA ASP A 327 5.88 -6.50 -26.96
C ASP A 327 5.08 -7.76 -26.55
N TYR A 328 3.83 -7.84 -26.99
CA TYR A 328 2.99 -9.02 -26.75
C TYR A 328 3.46 -10.28 -27.50
N THR A 329 4.33 -10.15 -28.51
CA THR A 329 4.84 -11.30 -29.28
C THR A 329 5.91 -12.08 -28.53
N LYS A 330 6.71 -11.38 -27.71
CA LYS A 330 7.76 -11.98 -26.89
C LYS A 330 7.37 -12.23 -25.45
N CYS A 331 6.26 -11.66 -25.00
CA CYS A 331 5.74 -11.85 -23.66
C CYS A 331 5.34 -13.31 -23.41
N SER A 332 5.94 -13.93 -22.39
CA SER A 332 5.66 -15.32 -22.01
C SER A 332 4.19 -15.55 -21.63
N TYR A 333 3.52 -14.53 -21.08
CA TYR A 333 2.12 -14.60 -20.65
C TYR A 333 1.09 -14.59 -21.79
N SER A 334 1.49 -14.20 -23.00
CA SER A 334 0.62 -14.27 -24.19
C SER A 334 0.29 -15.71 -24.58
N ALA A 335 1.03 -16.71 -24.10
CA ALA A 335 0.78 -18.12 -24.39
C ALA A 335 -0.44 -18.69 -23.64
N ASN A 336 -0.76 -18.17 -22.45
CA ASN A 336 -1.95 -18.54 -21.69
C ASN A 336 -2.45 -17.36 -20.83
N PRO A 337 -3.08 -16.34 -21.45
CA PRO A 337 -3.58 -15.18 -20.74
C PRO A 337 -4.55 -15.53 -19.61
N GLN A 338 -5.34 -16.60 -19.78
CA GLN A 338 -6.37 -16.99 -18.82
C GLN A 338 -5.82 -17.42 -17.46
N ALA A 339 -4.55 -17.82 -17.37
CA ALA A 339 -3.88 -18.06 -16.09
C ALA A 339 -3.68 -16.78 -15.26
N LEU A 340 -3.84 -15.60 -15.88
CA LEU A 340 -3.81 -14.31 -15.22
C LEU A 340 -5.17 -13.89 -14.65
N ASN A 341 -6.19 -14.73 -14.77
CA ASN A 341 -7.48 -14.45 -14.19
C ASN A 341 -7.36 -14.28 -12.66
N LEU A 342 -7.88 -13.16 -12.21
CA LEU A 342 -7.87 -12.73 -10.83
C LEU A 342 -9.10 -13.22 -10.05
N ALA A 343 -10.12 -13.73 -10.74
CA ALA A 343 -11.25 -14.43 -10.14
C ALA A 343 -10.80 -15.82 -9.66
N GLY A 344 -10.90 -16.07 -8.35
CA GLY A 344 -10.59 -17.38 -7.73
C GLY A 344 -9.17 -17.52 -7.13
N SER A 345 -8.31 -16.50 -7.16
CA SER A 345 -6.92 -16.62 -6.69
C SER A 345 -6.59 -15.98 -5.33
N GLY A 346 -7.57 -15.38 -4.62
CA GLY A 346 -7.31 -14.64 -3.37
C GLY A 346 -8.29 -14.85 -2.21
N ALA A 347 -9.57 -15.10 -2.50
CA ALA A 347 -10.59 -15.46 -1.51
C ALA A 347 -11.53 -16.51 -2.12
N THR A 348 -11.08 -17.76 -2.21
CA THR A 348 -11.99 -18.85 -2.58
C THR A 348 -13.05 -18.99 -1.50
N TRP A 349 -14.28 -19.31 -1.89
CA TRP A 349 -15.37 -19.51 -0.94
C TRP A 349 -14.98 -20.52 0.15
N SER A 350 -14.40 -21.65 -0.26
CA SER A 350 -14.09 -22.77 0.64
C SER A 350 -12.90 -22.52 1.58
N LYS A 351 -11.84 -21.85 1.14
CA LYS A 351 -10.61 -21.64 1.94
C LYS A 351 -10.48 -20.23 2.53
N GLY A 352 -11.29 -19.28 2.07
CA GLY A 352 -11.25 -17.88 2.52
C GLY A 352 -12.50 -17.50 3.32
N VAL A 353 -13.62 -17.32 2.63
CA VAL A 353 -14.84 -16.75 3.24
C VAL A 353 -15.50 -17.69 4.24
N LEU A 354 -15.62 -18.98 3.90
CA LEU A 354 -16.32 -19.93 4.76
C LEU A 354 -15.67 -20.06 6.15
N PRO A 355 -14.33 -20.23 6.29
CA PRO A 355 -13.69 -20.25 7.61
C PRO A 355 -13.97 -18.99 8.44
N ILE A 356 -13.94 -17.80 7.83
CA ILE A 356 -14.21 -16.52 8.51
C ILE A 356 -15.65 -16.52 9.07
N LEU A 357 -16.63 -16.92 8.27
CA LEU A 357 -18.03 -16.97 8.70
C LEU A 357 -18.24 -18.02 9.79
N GLN A 358 -17.59 -19.19 9.68
CA GLN A 358 -17.73 -20.26 10.66
C GLN A 358 -17.08 -19.90 12.00
N SER A 359 -15.86 -19.34 11.99
CA SER A 359 -15.12 -19.00 13.21
C SER A 359 -15.76 -17.84 13.98
N ASN A 360 -16.25 -16.82 13.27
CA ASN A 360 -16.74 -15.59 13.90
C ASN A 360 -18.26 -15.56 14.11
N CYS A 361 -19.02 -16.36 13.35
CA CYS A 361 -20.48 -16.30 13.39
C CYS A 361 -21.12 -17.64 13.79
N GLY A 362 -20.41 -18.76 13.64
CA GLY A 362 -20.95 -20.11 13.85
C GLY A 362 -21.44 -20.39 15.27
N GLY A 363 -20.95 -19.67 16.28
CA GLY A 363 -21.39 -19.83 17.67
C GLY A 363 -22.87 -19.48 17.89
N CYS A 364 -23.38 -18.45 17.20
CA CYS A 364 -24.79 -18.03 17.28
C CYS A 364 -25.59 -18.45 16.05
N HIS A 365 -24.95 -18.48 14.89
CA HIS A 365 -25.52 -18.87 13.61
C HIS A 365 -25.19 -20.33 13.29
N GLY A 366 -25.43 -21.24 14.23
CA GLY A 366 -25.08 -22.65 14.10
C GLY A 366 -25.99 -23.57 14.92
N GLY A 367 -25.80 -24.88 14.76
CA GLY A 367 -26.51 -25.91 15.52
C GLY A 367 -27.99 -26.08 15.17
N ALA A 368 -28.76 -26.67 16.09
CA ALA A 368 -30.17 -27.01 15.88
C ALA A 368 -31.11 -25.78 15.89
N ASN A 369 -30.72 -24.70 16.57
CA ASN A 369 -31.53 -23.49 16.73
C ASN A 369 -30.71 -22.23 16.37
N PRO A 370 -30.36 -22.03 15.08
CA PRO A 370 -29.56 -20.89 14.65
C PRO A 370 -30.31 -19.56 14.82
N GLN A 371 -29.63 -18.53 15.33
CA GLN A 371 -30.23 -17.21 15.47
C GLN A 371 -30.62 -16.61 14.11
N GLY A 372 -31.80 -15.98 14.08
CA GLY A 372 -32.38 -15.43 12.85
C GLY A 372 -32.66 -16.48 11.76
N GLY A 373 -32.67 -17.77 12.11
CA GLY A 373 -32.88 -18.86 11.15
C GLY A 373 -31.73 -19.10 10.18
N LEU A 374 -30.58 -18.44 10.36
CA LEU A 374 -29.41 -18.56 9.48
C LEU A 374 -28.35 -19.48 10.07
N ASN A 375 -28.14 -20.64 9.47
CA ASN A 375 -27.08 -21.59 9.84
C ASN A 375 -25.86 -21.47 8.91
N LEU A 376 -24.74 -21.02 9.47
CA LEU A 376 -23.44 -20.83 8.79
C LEU A 376 -22.48 -22.01 9.01
N LEU A 377 -22.87 -23.03 9.77
CA LEU A 377 -22.12 -24.28 9.92
C LEU A 377 -22.59 -25.33 8.90
N GLY A 378 -21.67 -26.19 8.47
CA GLY A 378 -21.93 -27.27 7.53
C GLY A 378 -20.85 -27.38 6.45
N SER A 379 -21.16 -28.15 5.40
CA SER A 379 -20.29 -28.24 4.22
C SER A 379 -20.22 -26.88 3.50
N ALA A 380 -19.14 -26.66 2.76
CA ALA A 380 -18.98 -25.45 1.95
C ALA A 380 -20.19 -25.23 1.02
N HIS A 381 -20.64 -26.30 0.36
CA HIS A 381 -21.79 -26.23 -0.55
C HIS A 381 -23.08 -25.85 0.17
N ASP A 382 -23.39 -26.48 1.30
CA ASP A 382 -24.66 -26.22 2.00
C ASP A 382 -24.76 -24.79 2.51
N VAL A 383 -23.66 -24.26 3.05
CA VAL A 383 -23.62 -22.88 3.56
C VAL A 383 -23.73 -21.90 2.40
N TYR A 384 -23.05 -22.17 1.28
CA TYR A 384 -23.13 -21.36 0.06
C TYR A 384 -24.57 -21.22 -0.43
N GLN A 385 -25.27 -22.35 -0.58
CA GLN A 385 -26.66 -22.39 -1.06
C GLN A 385 -27.62 -21.64 -0.12
N ARG A 386 -27.33 -21.58 1.18
CA ARG A 386 -28.10 -20.75 2.13
C ARG A 386 -27.84 -19.27 1.94
N LEU A 387 -26.58 -18.88 1.70
CA LEU A 387 -26.20 -17.48 1.50
C LEU A 387 -26.75 -16.88 0.20
N MET A 388 -27.10 -17.71 -0.79
CA MET A 388 -27.74 -17.25 -2.03
C MET A 388 -29.25 -17.00 -1.88
N LYS A 389 -29.84 -17.25 -0.70
CA LYS A 389 -31.27 -17.03 -0.44
C LYS A 389 -31.57 -15.60 0.04
N PRO A 390 -32.83 -15.14 -0.07
CA PRO A 390 -33.27 -13.90 0.56
C PRO A 390 -33.00 -13.85 2.07
N SER A 391 -32.75 -12.65 2.58
CA SER A 391 -32.67 -12.41 4.02
C SER A 391 -34.04 -12.58 4.69
N ALA A 392 -34.07 -13.29 5.82
CA ALA A 392 -35.29 -13.39 6.64
C ALA A 392 -35.68 -12.05 7.28
N GLN A 393 -34.70 -11.19 7.60
CA GLN A 393 -34.94 -9.90 8.24
C GLN A 393 -35.32 -8.81 7.24
N GLN A 394 -34.82 -8.91 6.01
CA GLN A 394 -35.13 -7.96 4.95
C GLN A 394 -35.32 -8.70 3.61
N PRO A 395 -36.50 -9.28 3.36
CA PRO A 395 -36.75 -10.18 2.21
C PRO A 395 -36.53 -9.57 0.82
N ALA A 396 -36.48 -8.24 0.71
CA ALA A 396 -36.17 -7.54 -0.53
C ALA A 396 -34.69 -7.65 -0.95
N LEU A 397 -33.81 -8.18 -0.08
CA LEU A 397 -32.39 -8.34 -0.34
C LEU A 397 -31.99 -9.82 -0.20
N ALA A 398 -31.12 -10.28 -1.10
CA ALA A 398 -30.40 -11.54 -0.91
C ALA A 398 -29.44 -11.42 0.27
N LEU A 399 -29.17 -12.53 0.98
CA LEU A 399 -28.09 -12.58 1.97
C LEU A 399 -26.76 -12.23 1.29
N ILE A 400 -26.49 -12.82 0.12
CA ILE A 400 -25.42 -12.45 -0.79
C ILE A 400 -25.99 -12.21 -2.18
N GLN A 401 -25.74 -11.02 -2.72
CA GLN A 401 -25.97 -10.66 -4.12
C GLN A 401 -24.62 -10.68 -4.85
N PRO A 402 -24.36 -11.69 -5.69
CA PRO A 402 -23.15 -11.77 -6.51
C PRO A 402 -22.84 -10.45 -7.23
N GLY A 403 -21.59 -10.01 -7.12
CA GLY A 403 -21.04 -8.81 -7.77
C GLY A 403 -21.39 -7.49 -7.09
N VAL A 404 -22.29 -7.48 -6.09
CA VAL A 404 -22.82 -6.23 -5.51
C VAL A 404 -22.85 -6.29 -3.98
N PRO A 405 -21.74 -5.98 -3.28
CA PRO A 405 -21.67 -6.01 -1.81
C PRO A 405 -22.75 -5.17 -1.15
N LEU A 406 -23.01 -3.95 -1.63
CA LEU A 406 -24.03 -3.07 -1.03
C LEU A 406 -25.47 -3.58 -1.23
N GLN A 407 -25.73 -4.54 -2.12
CA GLN A 407 -27.05 -5.21 -2.22
C GLN A 407 -27.09 -6.57 -1.49
N SER A 408 -25.98 -6.97 -0.88
CA SER A 408 -25.88 -8.18 -0.06
C SER A 408 -26.22 -7.85 1.39
N TYR A 409 -27.31 -8.42 1.91
CA TYR A 409 -27.74 -8.13 3.28
C TYR A 409 -26.73 -8.57 4.34
N LEU A 410 -26.03 -9.69 4.13
CA LEU A 410 -24.97 -10.14 5.02
C LEU A 410 -23.85 -9.12 5.10
N TRP A 411 -23.43 -8.54 3.97
CA TRP A 411 -22.41 -7.48 3.92
C TRP A 411 -22.81 -6.28 4.77
N ARG A 412 -24.03 -5.76 4.58
CA ARG A 412 -24.54 -4.63 5.38
C ARG A 412 -24.52 -4.94 6.87
N LYS A 413 -24.89 -6.16 7.26
CA LYS A 413 -24.90 -6.61 8.66
C LYS A 413 -23.50 -6.67 9.27
N ILE A 414 -22.47 -6.99 8.49
CA ILE A 414 -21.10 -7.12 8.99
C ILE A 414 -20.26 -5.84 8.85
N SER A 415 -20.51 -5.00 7.85
CA SER A 415 -19.76 -3.74 7.66
C SER A 415 -20.42 -2.55 8.36
N GLY A 416 -21.76 -2.55 8.46
CA GLY A 416 -22.53 -1.40 8.91
C GLY A 416 -22.89 -0.41 7.79
N ASP A 417 -22.54 -0.73 6.53
CA ASP A 417 -22.78 0.14 5.39
C ASP A 417 -24.20 -0.02 4.84
N GLY A 418 -25.13 0.73 5.44
CA GLY A 418 -26.50 0.83 4.98
C GLY A 418 -27.54 0.39 6.02
N PRO A 419 -28.83 0.40 5.65
CA PRO A 419 -29.89 0.08 6.59
C PRO A 419 -29.85 -1.40 6.97
N ILE A 420 -29.87 -1.67 8.27
CA ILE A 420 -29.91 -3.00 8.88
C ILE A 420 -31.03 -3.11 9.91
N THR A 421 -31.51 -4.33 10.15
CA THR A 421 -32.45 -4.62 11.23
C THR A 421 -31.69 -5.13 12.45
N GLY A 422 -31.92 -4.51 13.60
CA GLY A 422 -31.20 -4.82 14.85
C GLY A 422 -29.75 -4.33 14.82
N ALA A 423 -28.90 -4.93 15.65
CA ALA A 423 -27.50 -4.53 15.77
C ALA A 423 -26.62 -5.08 14.63
N ARG A 424 -25.48 -4.42 14.41
CA ARG A 424 -24.40 -4.90 13.54
C ARG A 424 -23.84 -6.22 14.10
N MET A 425 -23.41 -7.11 13.23
CA MET A 425 -22.78 -8.39 13.57
C MET A 425 -21.29 -8.38 13.18
N PRO A 426 -20.44 -9.23 13.80
CA PRO A 426 -20.72 -10.04 14.97
C PRO A 426 -20.93 -9.19 16.24
N ILE A 427 -21.63 -9.75 17.23
CA ILE A 427 -21.80 -9.12 18.55
C ILE A 427 -20.87 -9.82 19.52
N ASN A 428 -20.07 -9.05 20.25
CA ASN A 428 -19.38 -9.56 21.43
C ASN A 428 -20.37 -9.55 22.62
N PRO A 429 -20.66 -10.70 23.24
CA PRO A 429 -21.62 -10.78 24.34
C PRO A 429 -21.19 -10.04 25.61
N LEU A 430 -19.92 -9.63 25.72
CA LEU A 430 -19.39 -8.91 26.90
C LEU A 430 -19.50 -7.39 26.79
N ASN A 431 -19.40 -6.81 25.59
CA ASN A 431 -19.36 -5.36 25.40
C ASN A 431 -20.16 -4.84 24.18
N GLY A 432 -20.89 -5.71 23.49
CA GLY A 432 -21.82 -5.35 22.42
C GLY A 432 -21.18 -5.03 21.06
N ASN A 433 -19.85 -4.88 20.97
CA ASN A 433 -19.14 -4.53 19.74
C ASN A 433 -18.07 -5.58 19.40
N ALA A 434 -18.27 -6.29 18.30
CA ALA A 434 -17.19 -6.99 17.60
C ALA A 434 -17.27 -6.61 16.12
N SER A 435 -16.41 -5.69 15.67
CA SER A 435 -16.14 -5.63 14.22
C SER A 435 -15.28 -6.83 13.87
N LEU A 436 -15.57 -7.47 12.74
CA LEU A 436 -14.57 -8.32 12.12
C LEU A 436 -13.29 -7.49 11.86
N PRO A 437 -12.11 -8.12 11.95
CA PRO A 437 -10.86 -7.55 11.46
C PRO A 437 -11.01 -7.05 10.02
N ALA A 438 -10.32 -5.96 9.68
CA ALA A 438 -10.47 -5.30 8.38
C ALA A 438 -10.11 -6.23 7.20
N ASP A 439 -9.11 -7.09 7.38
CA ASP A 439 -8.71 -8.11 6.41
C ASP A 439 -9.81 -9.16 6.15
N GLN A 440 -10.54 -9.55 7.20
CA GLN A 440 -11.66 -10.50 7.08
C GLN A 440 -12.87 -9.87 6.40
N LEU A 441 -13.21 -8.62 6.74
CA LEU A 441 -14.26 -7.87 6.02
C LEU A 441 -13.91 -7.74 4.54
N ASN A 442 -12.67 -7.33 4.24
CA ASN A 442 -12.22 -7.18 2.87
C ASN A 442 -12.25 -8.50 2.09
N SER A 443 -11.88 -9.62 2.71
CA SER A 443 -11.96 -10.94 2.07
C SER A 443 -13.40 -11.32 1.68
N ILE A 444 -14.37 -11.02 2.54
CA ILE A 444 -15.80 -11.24 2.26
C ILE A 444 -16.29 -10.28 1.17
N GLN A 445 -15.93 -9.00 1.25
CA GLN A 445 -16.29 -8.00 0.25
C GLN A 445 -15.74 -8.35 -1.14
N GLU A 446 -14.49 -8.80 -1.18
CA GLU A 446 -13.78 -9.22 -2.37
C GLU A 446 -14.51 -10.39 -3.02
N TRP A 447 -14.74 -11.48 -2.26
CA TRP A 447 -15.49 -12.63 -2.74
C TRP A 447 -16.86 -12.25 -3.32
N ILE A 448 -17.63 -11.39 -2.63
CA ILE A 448 -18.92 -10.93 -3.15
C ILE A 448 -18.74 -10.15 -4.45
N SER A 449 -17.77 -9.23 -4.49
CA SER A 449 -17.49 -8.41 -5.68
C SER A 449 -17.05 -9.25 -6.88
N PHE A 450 -16.40 -10.40 -6.64
CA PHE A 450 -16.06 -11.42 -7.63
C PHE A 450 -17.17 -12.43 -7.88
N ASN A 451 -18.42 -11.96 -7.99
CA ASN A 451 -19.59 -12.78 -8.27
C ASN A 451 -19.86 -13.90 -7.24
N ALA A 452 -19.29 -13.80 -6.04
CA ALA A 452 -19.50 -14.74 -4.95
C ALA A 452 -19.40 -16.20 -5.42
N LEU A 453 -18.37 -16.56 -6.18
CA LEU A 453 -18.22 -17.91 -6.76
C LEU A 453 -18.01 -18.96 -5.67
N GLU A 454 -18.55 -20.16 -5.87
CA GLU A 454 -18.43 -21.28 -4.93
C GLU A 454 -17.04 -21.95 -4.94
N ASN A 455 -16.28 -21.78 -6.03
CA ASN A 455 -15.08 -22.57 -6.33
C ASN A 455 -13.79 -21.94 -5.80
#